data_AF-A0A940QBE3-F1
#
_entry.id   AF-A0A940QBE3-F1
#
_cell.length_a   1.000
_cell.length_b   1.000
_cell.length_c   1.000
_cell.angle_alpha   90.00
_cell.angle_beta   90.00
_cell.angle_gamma   90.00
#
_symmetry.space_group_name_H-M   'P 1'
#
loop_
_entity.id
_entity.type
_entity.pdbx_description
1 polymer ?
#
loop_
_entity_poly.entity_id
_entity_poly.type
_entity_poly.pdbx_seq_one_letter_code
_entity_poly.pdbx_strand_id
1 'polypeptide(L)'
;EVLEQREQGITEEIVRMQTKVALQGVSEEEMKSIIIAYEPVWAIGTGKTATADQADEVCGQIRKVLAELYSEAVAEATTIQYGGFMKPSNAKELLEKVHVDGGLIGGAALKAADFAGIIDAAK
;
A
#
# COMPACT_ATOMS: atom_id res chain seq x y z
N GLU A 1 -0.36 -9.46 -4.59
CA GLU A 1 0.04 -10.39 -5.68
C GLU A 1 1.33 -11.12 -5.34
N VAL A 2 1.54 -12.33 -5.88
CA VAL A 2 2.80 -13.10 -5.76
C VAL A 2 3.77 -12.79 -6.91
N LEU A 3 5.03 -13.23 -6.81
CA LEU A 3 6.07 -12.91 -7.81
C LEU A 3 5.67 -13.30 -9.23
N GLU A 4 5.13 -14.51 -9.39
CA GLU A 4 4.68 -15.03 -10.68
C GLU A 4 3.63 -14.12 -11.33
N GLN A 5 2.69 -13.59 -10.54
CA GLN A 5 1.65 -12.68 -11.04
C GLN A 5 2.25 -11.33 -11.48
N ARG A 6 3.26 -10.81 -10.76
CA ARG A 6 3.99 -9.60 -11.16
C ARG A 6 4.78 -9.84 -12.46
N GLU A 7 5.48 -10.97 -12.57
CA GLU A 7 6.26 -11.33 -13.76
C GLU A 7 5.38 -11.60 -15.00
N GLN A 8 4.15 -12.07 -14.79
CA GLN A 8 3.13 -12.23 -15.83
C GLN A 8 2.46 -10.90 -16.22
N GLY A 9 2.74 -9.80 -15.52
CA GLY A 9 2.18 -8.48 -15.81
C GLY A 9 0.71 -8.33 -15.42
N ILE A 10 0.21 -9.14 -14.48
CA ILE A 10 -1.20 -9.15 -14.05
C ILE A 10 -1.44 -8.52 -12.67
N THR A 11 -0.53 -7.65 -12.22
CA THR A 11 -0.65 -7.01 -10.90
C THR A 11 -1.96 -6.22 -10.77
N GLU A 12 -2.33 -5.42 -11.78
CA GLU A 12 -3.53 -4.58 -11.75
C GLU A 12 -4.79 -5.43 -11.58
N GLU A 13 -4.92 -6.53 -12.33
CA GLU A 13 -6.07 -7.42 -12.28
C GLU A 13 -6.21 -8.06 -10.90
N ILE A 14 -5.10 -8.49 -10.30
CA ILE A 14 -5.10 -9.14 -8.99
C ILE A 14 -5.49 -8.14 -7.90
N VAL A 15 -4.85 -6.96 -7.84
CA VAL A 15 -5.16 -5.99 -6.78
C VAL A 15 -6.57 -5.44 -6.94
N ARG A 16 -7.03 -5.19 -8.17
CA ARG A 16 -8.40 -4.75 -8.46
C ARG A 16 -9.42 -5.78 -8.00
N MET A 17 -9.21 -7.06 -8.31
CA MET A 17 -10.10 -8.13 -7.87
C MET A 17 -10.14 -8.19 -6.34
N GLN A 18 -8.98 -8.16 -5.68
CA GLN A 18 -8.90 -8.20 -4.21
C GLN A 18 -9.62 -7.01 -3.56
N THR A 19 -9.38 -5.78 -4.03
CA THR A 19 -10.06 -4.58 -3.51
C THR A 19 -11.58 -4.66 -3.68
N LYS A 20 -12.07 -5.06 -4.85
CA LYS A 20 -13.51 -5.17 -5.11
C LYS A 20 -14.19 -6.23 -4.23
N VAL A 21 -13.55 -7.38 -4.07
CA VAL A 21 -14.09 -8.47 -3.24
C VAL A 21 -14.08 -8.11 -1.76
N ALA A 22 -12.99 -7.50 -1.27
CA ALA A 22 -12.85 -7.11 0.14
C ALA A 22 -13.88 -6.06 0.56
N LEU A 23 -14.27 -5.18 -0.36
CA LEU A 23 -15.20 -4.08 -0.10
C LEU A 23 -16.65 -4.41 -0.50
N GLN A 24 -16.95 -5.66 -0.85
CA GLN A 24 -18.30 -6.05 -1.25
C GLN A 24 -19.29 -5.82 -0.08
N GLY A 25 -20.26 -4.95 -0.30
CA GLY A 25 -21.29 -4.62 0.70
C GLY A 25 -20.86 -3.59 1.75
N VAL A 26 -19.61 -3.09 1.68
CA VAL A 26 -19.13 -1.99 2.52
C VAL A 26 -19.71 -0.68 2.00
N SER A 27 -20.40 0.06 2.87
CA SER A 27 -20.95 1.37 2.56
C SER A 27 -19.87 2.47 2.55
N GLU A 28 -20.17 3.59 1.91
CA GLU A 28 -19.31 4.78 1.92
C GLU A 28 -19.06 5.32 3.34
N GLU A 29 -20.03 5.19 4.25
CA GLU A 29 -19.83 5.61 5.64
C GLU A 29 -18.81 4.72 6.36
N GLU A 30 -18.88 3.40 6.13
CA GLU A 30 -17.95 2.44 6.72
C GLU A 30 -16.52 2.61 6.17
N MET A 31 -16.37 3.05 4.91
CA MET A 31 -15.06 3.34 4.32
C MET A 31 -14.24 4.36 5.13
N LYS A 32 -14.88 5.27 5.87
CA LYS A 32 -14.19 6.24 6.75
C LYS A 32 -13.38 5.58 7.86
N SER A 33 -13.68 4.31 8.17
CA SER A 33 -12.99 3.52 9.20
C SER A 33 -12.06 2.45 8.60
N ILE A 34 -11.82 2.48 7.28
CA ILE A 34 -11.02 1.48 6.58
C ILE A 34 -9.68 2.07 6.16
N ILE A 35 -8.64 1.28 6.35
CA ILE A 35 -7.30 1.49 5.82
C ILE A 35 -6.97 0.29 4.93
N ILE A 36 -6.39 0.54 3.75
CA ILE A 36 -5.93 -0.54 2.87
C ILE A 36 -4.41 -0.58 2.93
N ALA A 37 -3.83 -1.77 3.09
CA ALA A 37 -2.39 -1.98 2.98
C ALA A 37 -2.07 -2.79 1.72
N TYR A 38 -1.30 -2.21 0.81
CA TYR A 38 -0.72 -2.93 -0.30
C TYR A 38 0.55 -3.68 0.14
N GLU A 39 0.51 -5.00 0.03
CA GLU A 39 1.65 -5.86 0.35
C GLU A 39 2.09 -6.68 -0.89
N PRO A 40 3.16 -6.27 -1.60
CA PRO A 40 3.77 -7.12 -2.61
C PRO A 40 4.38 -8.36 -1.94
N VAL A 41 3.70 -9.51 -2.02
CA VAL A 41 4.07 -10.74 -1.30
C VAL A 41 5.52 -11.15 -1.63
N TRP A 42 5.94 -10.91 -2.86
CA TRP A 42 7.29 -11.20 -3.34
C TRP A 42 8.39 -10.34 -2.72
N ALA A 43 8.04 -9.20 -2.11
CA ALA A 43 8.98 -8.32 -1.39
C ALA A 43 9.01 -8.58 0.13
N ILE A 44 8.09 -9.39 0.67
CA ILE A 44 8.00 -9.65 2.11
C ILE A 44 9.07 -10.67 2.51
N GLY A 45 10.05 -10.23 3.32
CA GLY A 45 11.04 -11.13 3.92
C GLY A 45 12.03 -11.78 2.95
N THR A 46 11.99 -11.42 1.66
CA THR A 46 12.87 -11.98 0.60
C THR A 46 14.16 -11.18 0.41
N GLY A 47 14.25 -9.98 1.01
CA GLY A 47 15.35 -9.03 0.77
C GLY A 47 15.27 -8.32 -0.59
N LYS A 48 14.33 -8.71 -1.46
CA LYS A 48 13.94 -7.92 -2.64
C LYS A 48 12.94 -6.87 -2.18
N THR A 49 13.15 -5.62 -2.56
CA THR A 49 12.26 -4.52 -2.19
C THR A 49 11.65 -3.96 -3.46
N ALA A 50 10.34 -3.72 -3.47
CA ALA A 50 9.74 -2.98 -4.57
C ALA A 50 10.34 -1.57 -4.60
N THR A 51 10.52 -1.00 -5.79
CA THR A 51 10.94 0.40 -5.87
C THR A 51 9.80 1.31 -5.37
N ALA A 52 10.12 2.54 -4.99
CA ALA A 52 9.07 3.50 -4.60
C ALA A 52 8.09 3.75 -5.75
N ASP A 53 8.55 3.76 -7.00
CA ASP A 53 7.68 3.88 -8.19
C ASP A 53 6.70 2.70 -8.31
N GLN A 54 7.16 1.47 -8.02
CA GLN A 54 6.29 0.29 -8.04
C GLN A 54 5.26 0.31 -6.90
N ALA A 55 5.64 0.84 -5.73
CA ALA A 55 4.70 1.04 -4.63
C ALA A 55 3.63 2.07 -5.02
N ASP A 56 4.03 3.21 -5.59
CA ASP A 56 3.14 4.27 -6.03
C ASP A 56 2.18 3.82 -7.15
N GLU A 57 2.71 3.09 -8.14
CA GLU A 57 1.94 2.49 -9.25
C GLU A 57 0.75 1.69 -8.72
N VAL A 58 1.00 0.76 -7.78
CA VAL A 58 -0.01 -0.18 -7.33
C VAL A 58 -0.95 0.44 -6.29
N CYS A 59 -0.45 1.31 -5.40
CA CYS A 59 -1.32 2.09 -4.53
C CYS A 59 -2.25 3.00 -5.34
N GLY A 60 -1.77 3.58 -6.44
CA GLY A 60 -2.58 4.35 -7.39
C GLY A 60 -3.66 3.50 -8.08
N GLN A 61 -3.33 2.26 -8.46
CA GLN A 61 -4.33 1.31 -9.00
C GLN A 61 -5.43 1.01 -7.98
N ILE A 62 -5.08 0.80 -6.70
CA ILE A 62 -6.07 0.61 -5.63
C ILE A 62 -6.94 1.86 -5.49
N ARG A 63 -6.34 3.05 -5.45
CA ARG A 63 -7.06 4.33 -5.35
C ARG A 63 -8.05 4.52 -6.50
N LYS A 64 -7.64 4.21 -7.73
CA LYS A 64 -8.51 4.22 -8.91
C LYS A 64 -9.70 3.26 -8.75
N VAL A 65 -9.49 2.08 -8.19
CA VAL A 65 -10.59 1.13 -7.93
C VAL A 65 -11.56 1.67 -6.89
N LEU A 66 -11.08 2.35 -5.85
CA LEU A 66 -11.94 3.00 -4.86
C LEU A 66 -12.79 4.10 -5.50
N ALA A 67 -12.20 4.90 -6.40
CA ALA A 67 -12.92 5.97 -7.11
C ALA A 67 -14.05 5.40 -7.99
N GLU A 68 -13.81 4.26 -8.64
CA GLU A 68 -14.82 3.57 -9.44
C GLU A 68 -15.94 2.93 -8.61
N LEU A 69 -15.64 2.43 -7.41
CA LEU A 69 -16.62 1.76 -6.54
C LEU A 69 -17.49 2.76 -5.77
N TYR A 70 -16.94 3.91 -5.41
CA TYR A 70 -17.57 4.89 -4.54
C TYR A 70 -17.59 6.27 -5.18
N SER A 71 -16.50 7.03 -5.05
CA SER A 71 -16.30 8.35 -5.63
C SER A 71 -14.83 8.78 -5.50
N GLU A 72 -14.41 9.77 -6.28
CA GLU A 72 -13.09 10.39 -6.13
C GLU A 72 -12.86 10.91 -4.69
N ALA A 73 -13.89 11.48 -4.05
CA ALA A 73 -13.78 11.98 -2.68
C ALA A 73 -13.47 10.86 -1.68
N VAL A 74 -14.08 9.69 -1.83
CA VAL A 74 -13.79 8.51 -0.99
C VAL A 74 -12.39 7.98 -1.27
N ALA A 75 -11.99 7.92 -2.55
CA ALA A 75 -10.68 7.44 -2.94
C ALA A 75 -9.55 8.31 -2.38
N GLU A 76 -9.68 9.64 -2.47
CA GLU A 76 -8.71 10.59 -1.92
C GLU A 76 -8.68 10.59 -0.39
N ALA A 77 -9.82 10.39 0.27
CA ALA A 77 -9.90 10.33 1.73
C ALA A 77 -9.39 9.01 2.33
N THR A 78 -9.34 7.92 1.55
CA THR A 78 -8.93 6.61 2.04
C THR A 78 -7.41 6.55 2.20
N THR A 79 -6.95 6.12 3.37
CA THR A 79 -5.51 5.84 3.62
C THR A 79 -5.11 4.51 2.98
N ILE A 80 -4.09 4.57 2.12
CA ILE A 80 -3.46 3.42 1.47
C ILE A 80 -1.99 3.32 1.92
N GLN A 81 -1.67 2.28 2.67
CA GLN A 81 -0.34 2.01 3.20
C GLN A 81 0.45 1.06 2.29
N TYR A 82 1.78 1.16 2.35
CA TYR A 82 2.69 0.20 1.74
C TYR A 82 3.30 -0.75 2.79
N GLY A 83 3.24 -2.07 2.57
CA GLY A 83 3.80 -3.08 3.48
C GLY A 83 5.06 -3.80 2.98
N GLY A 84 5.61 -3.42 1.82
CA GLY A 84 6.73 -4.13 1.18
C GLY A 84 8.12 -3.76 1.71
N PHE A 85 8.45 -4.14 2.95
CA PHE A 85 9.81 -3.95 3.52
C PHE A 85 10.24 -2.46 3.64
N MET A 86 9.35 -1.62 4.16
CA MET A 86 9.69 -0.25 4.55
C MET A 86 10.62 -0.23 5.78
N LYS A 87 11.68 0.57 5.71
CA LYS A 87 12.75 0.72 6.71
C LYS A 87 13.21 2.19 6.75
N PRO A 88 13.93 2.65 7.79
CA PRO A 88 14.37 4.04 7.88
C PRO A 88 15.06 4.58 6.62
N SER A 89 15.87 3.74 5.97
CA SER A 89 16.67 4.16 4.82
C SER A 89 15.87 4.37 3.51
N ASN A 90 14.61 3.92 3.42
CA ASN A 90 13.76 4.09 2.24
C ASN A 90 12.39 4.71 2.55
N ALA A 91 12.03 4.89 3.83
CA ALA A 91 10.73 5.40 4.24
C ALA A 91 10.43 6.77 3.62
N LYS A 92 11.40 7.69 3.62
CA LYS A 92 11.23 9.03 3.06
C LYS A 92 10.83 8.99 1.58
N GLU A 93 11.56 8.24 0.76
CA GLU A 93 11.27 8.13 -0.68
C GLU A 93 9.89 7.50 -0.95
N LEU A 94 9.51 6.50 -0.15
CA LEU A 94 8.19 5.86 -0.24
C LEU A 94 7.06 6.82 0.16
N LEU A 95 7.26 7.61 1.22
CA LEU A 95 6.26 8.55 1.75
C LEU A 95 6.17 9.85 0.95
N GLU A 96 7.14 10.15 0.09
CA GLU A 96 7.07 11.24 -0.90
C GLU A 96 6.22 10.89 -2.13
N LYS A 97 5.76 9.63 -2.24
CA LYS A 97 4.90 9.19 -3.35
C LYS A 97 3.47 9.68 -3.20
N VAL A 98 2.84 9.92 -4.34
CA VAL A 98 1.51 10.55 -4.41
C VAL A 98 0.44 9.65 -3.79
N HIS A 99 0.57 8.33 -3.97
CA HIS A 99 -0.47 7.39 -3.58
C HIS A 99 -0.14 6.57 -2.32
N VAL A 100 1.02 6.79 -1.69
CA VAL A 100 1.47 6.06 -0.50
C VAL A 100 1.28 6.93 0.74
N ASP A 101 0.26 6.64 1.54
CA ASP A 101 -0.12 7.47 2.70
C ASP A 101 0.56 7.04 4.00
N GLY A 102 1.34 5.95 3.98
CA GLY A 102 1.95 5.39 5.17
C GLY A 102 2.55 4.01 4.95
N GLY A 103 2.95 3.36 6.05
CA GLY A 103 3.54 2.02 6.02
C GLY A 103 2.91 1.05 7.01
N LEU A 104 2.67 -0.18 6.55
CA LEU A 104 2.40 -1.33 7.43
C LEU A 104 3.74 -2.00 7.76
N ILE A 105 4.28 -1.69 8.94
CA ILE A 105 5.68 -2.00 9.25
C ILE A 105 5.81 -3.34 9.96
N GLY A 106 6.49 -4.30 9.30
CA GLY A 106 6.86 -5.60 9.87
C GLY A 106 8.14 -5.54 10.71
N GLY A 107 9.21 -6.21 10.23
CA GLY A 107 10.44 -6.42 11.02
C GLY A 107 11.12 -5.14 11.56
N ALA A 108 11.02 -4.01 10.86
CA ALA A 108 11.59 -2.74 11.33
C ALA A 108 10.84 -2.18 12.56
N ALA A 109 9.58 -2.56 12.79
CA ALA A 109 8.84 -2.17 13.98
C ALA A 109 9.34 -2.87 15.26
N LEU A 110 10.09 -3.97 15.13
CA LEU A 110 10.61 -4.74 16.27
C LEU A 110 11.83 -4.09 16.93
N LYS A 111 12.40 -3.04 16.33
CA LYS A 111 13.53 -2.28 16.89
C LYS A 111 13.10 -0.84 17.07
N ALA A 112 13.12 -0.35 18.31
CA ALA A 112 12.65 1.00 18.64
C ALA A 112 13.33 2.09 17.79
N ALA A 113 14.64 1.98 17.54
CA ALA A 113 15.38 2.94 16.73
C ALA A 113 14.93 2.94 15.25
N ASP A 114 14.68 1.76 14.68
CA ASP A 114 14.21 1.65 13.29
C ASP A 114 12.77 2.16 13.16
N PHE A 115 11.89 1.79 14.09
CA PHE A 115 10.52 2.28 14.07
C PHE A 115 10.44 3.81 14.25
N ALA A 116 11.23 4.37 15.17
CA ALA A 116 11.33 5.81 15.36
C ALA A 116 11.81 6.53 14.09
N GLY A 117 12.82 5.98 13.39
CA GLY A 117 13.29 6.54 12.13
C GLY A 117 12.24 6.55 11.01
N ILE A 118 11.34 5.55 10.98
CA ILE A 118 10.21 5.53 10.03
C ILE A 118 9.16 6.57 10.43
N ILE A 119 8.84 6.70 11.72
CA ILE A 119 7.92 7.73 12.21
C ILE A 119 8.45 9.13 11.87
N ASP A 120 9.75 9.38 12.06
CA ASP A 120 10.36 10.67 11.74
C ASP A 120 10.30 10.99 10.25
N ALA A 121 10.37 9.98 9.37
CA ALA A 121 10.21 10.16 7.94
C ALA A 121 8.77 10.45 7.50
N ALA A 122 7.78 10.19 8.36
CA ALA A 122 6.35 10.42 8.10
C ALA A 122 5.81 11.75 8.66
N LYS A 123 6.69 12.61 9.18
CA LYS A 123 6.35 13.94 9.67
C LYS A 123 6.42 14.98 8.56
#